data_AF-A0A523Z4X5-F1
#
_entry.id   AF-A0A523Z4X5-F1
#
_cell.length_a   1.000
_cell.length_b   1.000
_cell.length_c   1.000
_cell.angle_alpha   90.00
_cell.angle_beta   90.00
_cell.angle_gamma   90.00
#
_symmetry.space_group_name_H-M   'P 1'
#
loop_
_entity.id
_entity.type
_entity.pdbx_description
1 polymer ?
#
loop_
_entity_poly.entity_id
_entity_poly.type
_entity_poly.pdbx_seq_one_letter_code
_entity_poly.pdbx_strand_id
1 'polypeptide(L)'
;MIRFRFGLSPHKIPIVGKPGSMAFFPISDAYDGYSKLASENFINEICARIILRSHGFKPVEHLQNVQCPILIQICDHDSLAPISTETAKELEKYAEVKHYPIGHFDIYTGDNFEKSVSDQLEFFKKHL
;
A
#
# COMPACT_ATOMS: atom_id res chain seq x y z
N MET A 1 11.74 20.95 1.85
CA MET A 1 11.37 22.23 2.51
C MET A 1 12.25 23.37 2.04
N ILE A 2 13.58 23.17 1.98
CA ILE A 2 14.55 24.22 1.62
C ILE A 2 14.37 24.76 0.19
N ARG A 3 14.25 23.91 -0.84
CA ARG A 3 14.10 24.33 -2.25
C ARG A 3 12.91 25.27 -2.50
N PHE A 4 11.74 24.94 -1.93
CA PHE A 4 10.53 25.76 -2.03
C PHE A 4 10.71 27.16 -1.43
N ARG A 5 11.43 27.26 -0.30
CA ARG A 5 11.73 28.54 0.35
C ARG A 5 12.61 29.46 -0.52
N PHE A 6 13.30 28.91 -1.52
CA PHE A 6 14.10 29.63 -2.49
C PHE A 6 13.45 29.70 -3.89
N GLY A 7 12.16 29.39 -4.03
CA GLY A 7 11.45 29.41 -5.31
C GLY A 7 11.85 28.31 -6.29
N LEU A 8 12.66 27.33 -5.87
CA LEU A 8 13.12 26.24 -6.72
C LEU A 8 12.08 25.11 -6.79
N SER A 9 11.98 24.48 -7.95
CA SER A 9 11.12 23.31 -8.17
C SER A 9 11.51 22.13 -7.25
N PRO A 10 10.54 21.28 -6.86
CA PRO A 10 10.82 20.05 -6.12
C PRO A 10 11.82 19.16 -6.85
N HIS A 11 12.76 18.58 -6.11
CA HIS A 11 13.54 17.47 -6.63
C HIS A 11 12.65 16.21 -6.65
N LYS A 12 12.49 15.62 -7.83
CA LYS A 12 11.66 14.43 -8.06
C LYS A 12 12.54 13.23 -8.39
N ILE A 13 12.08 12.06 -8.00
CA ILE A 13 12.64 10.75 -8.33
C ILE A 13 11.50 9.82 -8.81
N PRO A 14 11.79 8.73 -9.54
CA PRO A 14 10.80 7.73 -9.87
C PRO A 14 10.12 7.12 -8.63
N ILE A 15 8.82 6.80 -8.72
CA ILE A 15 8.10 6.03 -7.69
C ILE A 15 8.59 4.58 -7.75
N VAL A 16 8.49 3.95 -8.92
CA VAL A 16 8.95 2.59 -9.17
C VAL A 16 10.13 2.57 -10.14
N GLY A 17 11.02 1.61 -9.97
CA GLY A 17 12.16 1.41 -10.86
C GLY A 17 12.64 -0.03 -10.83
N LYS A 18 13.42 -0.43 -11.84
CA LYS A 18 14.05 -1.74 -11.86
C LYS A 18 15.03 -1.89 -10.68
N PRO A 19 15.29 -3.11 -10.19
CA PRO A 19 16.31 -3.35 -9.17
C PRO A 19 17.65 -2.69 -9.52
N GLY A 20 18.24 -1.99 -8.55
CA GLY A 20 19.50 -1.24 -8.71
C GLY A 20 19.36 0.18 -9.29
N SER A 21 18.15 0.62 -9.66
CA SER A 21 17.92 2.00 -10.09
C SER A 21 17.65 2.96 -8.92
N MET A 22 17.82 4.26 -9.15
CA MET A 22 17.42 5.30 -8.20
C MET A 22 15.91 5.55 -8.31
N ALA A 23 15.13 4.89 -7.46
CA ALA A 23 13.68 5.02 -7.34
C ALA A 23 13.25 4.88 -5.88
N PHE A 24 12.02 5.28 -5.56
CA PHE A 24 11.46 5.09 -4.21
C PHE A 24 11.24 3.60 -3.90
N PHE A 25 10.75 2.83 -4.88
CA PHE A 25 10.60 1.38 -4.83
C PHE A 25 11.40 0.71 -5.97
N PRO A 26 12.70 0.44 -5.78
CA PRO A 26 13.55 -0.24 -6.76
C PRO A 26 13.39 -1.77 -6.68
N ILE A 27 12.15 -2.26 -6.79
CA ILE A 27 11.79 -3.68 -6.62
C ILE A 27 11.06 -4.16 -7.88
N SER A 28 11.37 -5.37 -8.37
CA SER A 28 10.79 -5.91 -9.62
C SER A 28 9.26 -5.95 -9.55
N ASP A 29 8.72 -6.52 -8.47
CA ASP A 29 7.27 -6.66 -8.28
C ASP A 29 6.54 -5.31 -8.35
N ALA A 30 7.13 -4.26 -7.76
CA ALA A 30 6.58 -2.92 -7.81
C ALA A 30 6.61 -2.32 -9.21
N TYR A 31 7.73 -2.48 -9.93
CA TYR A 31 7.84 -2.02 -11.31
C TYR A 31 6.83 -2.72 -12.23
N ASP A 32 6.74 -4.05 -12.14
CA ASP A 32 5.86 -4.86 -12.99
C ASP A 32 4.39 -4.63 -12.64
N GLY A 33 4.06 -4.55 -11.35
CA GLY A 33 2.71 -4.27 -10.86
C GLY A 33 2.21 -2.90 -11.33
N TYR A 34 2.99 -1.85 -11.12
CA TYR A 34 2.64 -0.51 -11.62
C TYR A 34 2.58 -0.48 -13.15
N SER A 35 3.49 -1.13 -13.86
CA SER A 35 3.47 -1.13 -15.34
C SER A 35 2.21 -1.78 -15.92
N LYS A 36 1.59 -2.74 -15.20
CA LYS A 36 0.35 -3.40 -15.60
C LYS A 36 -0.91 -2.61 -15.20
N LEU A 37 -0.88 -1.95 -14.04
CA LEU A 37 -2.06 -1.30 -13.45
C LEU A 37 -2.16 0.19 -13.77
N ALA A 38 -1.03 0.85 -14.01
CA ALA A 38 -1.00 2.29 -14.24
C ALA A 38 -1.60 2.62 -15.61
N SER A 39 -2.39 3.68 -15.65
CA SER A 39 -2.88 4.26 -16.91
C SER A 39 -1.74 4.80 -17.76
N GLU A 40 -1.94 4.94 -19.07
CA GLU A 40 -0.96 5.54 -19.99
C GLU A 40 -0.48 6.95 -19.59
N ASN A 41 -1.34 7.71 -18.91
CA ASN A 41 -1.04 9.07 -18.44
C ASN A 41 -0.34 9.11 -17.06
N PHE A 42 0.05 7.96 -16.51
CA PHE A 42 0.69 7.90 -15.21
C PHE A 42 2.09 8.50 -15.24
N ILE A 43 2.31 9.50 -14.39
CA ILE A 43 3.62 10.12 -14.23
C ILE A 43 4.33 9.43 -13.07
N ASN A 44 5.32 8.60 -13.39
CA ASN A 44 6.14 7.89 -12.43
C ASN A 44 7.14 8.84 -11.72
N GLU A 45 6.64 9.78 -10.91
CA GLU A 45 7.45 10.75 -10.19
C GLU A 45 6.91 11.03 -8.78
N ILE A 46 7.80 11.05 -7.79
CA ILE A 46 7.52 11.50 -6.44
C ILE A 46 8.55 12.51 -5.97
N CYS A 47 8.14 13.42 -5.10
CA CYS A 47 9.07 14.35 -4.49
C CYS A 47 10.00 13.60 -3.52
N ALA A 48 11.31 13.60 -3.77
CA ALA A 48 12.31 12.86 -2.98
C ALA A 48 12.24 13.13 -1.46
N ARG A 49 11.77 14.31 -1.06
CA ARG A 49 11.57 14.69 0.34
C ARG A 49 10.58 13.79 1.11
N ILE A 50 9.76 12.98 0.43
CA ILE A 50 8.81 12.06 1.09
C ILE A 50 9.54 11.03 1.95
N ILE A 51 10.75 10.66 1.59
CA ILE A 51 11.61 9.74 2.35
C ILE A 51 11.87 10.27 3.77
N LEU A 52 11.91 11.60 3.93
CA LEU A 52 12.09 12.24 5.24
C LEU A 52 10.81 12.24 6.09
N ARG A 53 9.67 11.84 5.51
CA ARG A 53 8.34 11.83 6.14
C ARG A 53 7.75 10.43 6.29
N SER A 54 8.42 9.40 5.78
CA SER A 54 7.95 8.02 5.87
C SER A 54 7.98 7.45 7.29
N HIS A 55 8.52 8.19 8.25
CA HIS A 55 8.64 7.78 9.64
C HIS A 55 7.59 8.51 10.48
N GLY A 56 6.82 7.77 11.29
CA GLY A 56 6.15 8.33 12.47
C GLY A 56 4.65 8.08 12.60
N PHE A 57 3.94 7.73 11.53
CA PHE A 57 2.52 7.36 11.66
C PHE A 57 2.36 5.85 11.64
N LYS A 58 1.82 5.29 12.72
CA LYS A 58 1.52 3.86 12.85
C LYS A 58 0.01 3.69 13.00
N PRO A 59 -0.72 3.43 11.91
CA PRO A 59 -2.18 3.30 11.95
C PRO A 59 -2.68 2.29 12.99
N VAL A 60 -1.94 1.19 13.18
CA VAL A 60 -2.28 0.10 14.10
C VAL A 60 -2.45 0.58 15.55
N GLU A 61 -1.62 1.53 16.00
CA GLU A 61 -1.68 2.07 17.38
C GLU A 61 -2.98 2.87 17.66
N HIS A 62 -3.71 3.25 16.61
CA HIS A 62 -4.93 4.06 16.69
C HIS A 62 -6.22 3.27 16.49
N LEU A 63 -6.17 1.97 16.17
CA LEU A 63 -7.35 1.16 15.85
C LEU A 63 -8.37 1.09 17.01
N GLN A 64 -7.91 1.10 18.25
CA GLN A 64 -8.76 1.15 19.45
C GLN A 64 -9.69 2.38 19.51
N ASN A 65 -9.37 3.45 18.77
CA ASN A 65 -10.17 4.69 18.75
C ASN A 65 -11.20 4.72 17.61
N VAL A 66 -11.18 3.73 16.70
CA VAL A 66 -12.10 3.67 15.57
C VAL A 66 -13.44 3.10 16.05
N GLN A 67 -14.52 3.81 15.76
CA GLN A 67 -15.87 3.48 16.25
C GLN A 67 -16.75 2.75 15.21
N CYS A 68 -16.24 2.52 14.01
CA CYS A 68 -16.93 1.78 12.96
C CYS A 68 -16.27 0.41 12.74
N PRO A 69 -17.00 -0.56 12.17
CA PRO A 69 -16.41 -1.82 11.74
C PRO A 69 -15.23 -1.60 10.79
N ILE A 70 -14.20 -2.44 10.90
CA ILE A 70 -12.98 -2.39 10.07
C ILE A 70 -12.78 -3.73 9.36
N LEU A 71 -12.51 -3.67 8.06
CA LEU A 71 -12.00 -4.79 7.27
C LEU A 71 -10.53 -4.52 6.91
N ILE A 72 -9.66 -5.51 7.12
CA ILE A 72 -8.27 -5.48 6.68
C ILE A 72 -8.00 -6.69 5.78
N GLN A 73 -7.46 -6.44 4.59
CA GLN A 73 -7.13 -7.46 3.59
C GLN A 73 -5.61 -7.55 3.45
N ILE A 74 -5.04 -8.68 3.84
CA ILE A 74 -3.58 -8.90 3.92
C ILE A 74 -3.14 -9.87 2.83
N CYS A 75 -2.18 -9.44 2.02
CA CYS A 75 -1.47 -10.31 1.09
C CYS A 75 -0.27 -10.94 1.82
N ASP A 76 -0.25 -12.25 2.00
CA ASP A 76 0.76 -12.94 2.83
C ASP A 76 2.16 -12.94 2.20
N HIS A 77 2.25 -12.78 0.88
CA HIS A 77 3.51 -12.68 0.13
C HIS A 77 3.81 -11.24 -0.32
N ASP A 78 3.31 -10.24 0.40
CA ASP A 78 3.55 -8.82 0.10
C ASP A 78 5.03 -8.44 0.28
N SER A 79 5.69 -8.12 -0.84
CA SER A 79 7.09 -7.67 -0.89
C SER A 79 7.27 -6.15 -0.73
N LEU A 80 6.18 -5.38 -0.78
CA LEU A 80 6.19 -3.91 -0.80
C LEU A 80 5.83 -3.31 0.57
N ALA A 81 4.82 -3.86 1.23
CA ALA A 81 4.31 -3.42 2.52
C ALA A 81 4.07 -4.61 3.47
N PRO A 82 5.12 -5.41 3.77
CA PRO A 82 4.97 -6.60 4.61
C PRO A 82 4.51 -6.21 6.03
N ILE A 83 3.61 -7.03 6.58
CA ILE A 83 3.16 -6.93 7.96
C ILE A 83 3.75 -8.09 8.78
N SER A 84 4.12 -7.82 10.03
CA SER A 84 4.61 -8.89 10.91
C SER A 84 3.47 -9.80 11.33
N THR A 85 3.76 -11.09 11.58
CA THR A 85 2.73 -12.05 12.02
C THR A 85 2.09 -11.65 13.35
N GLU A 86 2.87 -11.01 14.23
CA GLU A 86 2.42 -10.48 15.51
C GLU A 86 1.45 -9.31 15.31
N THR A 87 1.78 -8.41 14.39
CA THR A 87 0.92 -7.27 14.06
C THR A 87 -0.38 -7.76 13.41
N ALA A 88 -0.30 -8.70 12.46
CA ALA A 88 -1.49 -9.28 11.83
C ALA A 88 -2.44 -9.91 12.86
N LYS A 89 -1.91 -10.67 13.82
CA LYS A 89 -2.71 -11.23 14.94
C LYS A 89 -3.28 -10.15 15.87
N GLU A 90 -2.56 -9.06 16.08
CA GLU A 90 -3.06 -7.95 16.88
C GLU A 90 -4.24 -7.25 16.20
N LEU A 91 -4.22 -7.12 14.87
CA LEU A 91 -5.31 -6.52 14.09
C LEU A 91 -6.64 -7.26 14.27
N GLU A 92 -6.62 -8.59 14.41
CA GLU A 92 -7.82 -9.42 14.62
C GLU A 92 -8.61 -9.03 15.89
N LYS A 93 -7.98 -8.32 16.84
CA LYS A 93 -8.68 -7.79 18.03
C LYS A 93 -9.61 -6.62 17.71
N TYR A 94 -9.38 -5.93 16.61
CA TYR A 94 -10.04 -4.66 16.26
C TYR A 94 -10.74 -4.68 14.90
N ALA A 95 -10.42 -5.65 14.03
CA ALA A 95 -10.89 -5.70 12.66
C ALA A 95 -11.23 -7.14 12.22
N GLU A 96 -12.11 -7.26 11.23
CA GLU A 96 -12.21 -8.48 10.43
C GLU A 96 -10.99 -8.54 9.50
N VAL A 97 -10.17 -9.58 9.64
CA VAL A 97 -8.94 -9.75 8.85
C VAL A 97 -9.14 -10.87 7.83
N LYS A 98 -8.86 -10.58 6.55
CA LYS A 98 -8.83 -11.57 5.47
C LYS A 98 -7.39 -11.75 4.98
N HIS A 99 -6.96 -12.99 4.87
CA HIS A 99 -5.63 -13.36 4.35
C HIS A 99 -5.72 -13.91 2.93
N TYR A 100 -4.76 -13.52 2.10
CA TYR A 100 -4.62 -13.95 0.71
C TYR A 100 -3.18 -14.43 0.50
N PRO A 101 -2.94 -15.69 0.10
CA PRO A 101 -1.60 -16.23 -0.11
C PRO A 101 -0.98 -15.78 -1.45
N ILE A 102 -0.95 -14.46 -1.69
CA ILE A 102 -0.59 -13.81 -2.95
C ILE A 102 0.33 -12.61 -2.70
N GLY A 103 0.93 -12.07 -3.76
CA GLY A 103 1.77 -10.87 -3.70
C GLY A 103 0.96 -9.56 -3.69
N HIS A 104 1.64 -8.45 -3.38
CA HIS A 104 1.02 -7.12 -3.21
C HIS A 104 0.10 -6.71 -4.38
N PHE A 105 0.54 -6.97 -5.61
CA PHE A 105 -0.17 -6.52 -6.81
C PHE A 105 -1.16 -7.55 -7.36
N ASP A 106 -1.06 -8.80 -6.92
CA ASP A 106 -1.90 -9.89 -7.42
C ASP A 106 -3.38 -9.68 -7.03
N ILE A 107 -3.63 -8.99 -5.91
CA ILE A 107 -4.97 -8.65 -5.43
C ILE A 107 -5.76 -7.76 -6.41
N TYR A 108 -5.09 -7.07 -7.33
CA TYR A 108 -5.74 -6.14 -8.27
C TYR A 108 -6.11 -6.79 -9.62
N THR A 109 -5.90 -8.10 -9.79
CA THR A 109 -6.17 -8.76 -11.08
C THR A 109 -6.83 -10.14 -10.94
N GLY A 110 -7.58 -10.54 -11.97
CA GLY A 110 -8.15 -11.88 -12.10
C GLY A 110 -9.02 -12.31 -10.92
N ASP A 111 -9.00 -13.61 -10.61
CA ASP A 111 -9.83 -14.20 -9.55
C ASP A 111 -9.52 -13.64 -8.16
N ASN A 112 -8.28 -13.20 -7.91
CA ASN A 112 -7.89 -12.57 -6.65
C ASN A 112 -8.61 -11.23 -6.45
N PHE A 113 -8.74 -10.45 -7.52
CA PHE A 113 -9.52 -9.21 -7.51
C PHE A 113 -10.98 -9.48 -7.19
N GLU A 114 -11.61 -10.39 -7.93
CA GLU A 114 -13.01 -10.76 -7.72
C GLU A 114 -13.27 -11.24 -6.29
N LYS A 115 -12.37 -12.08 -5.76
CA LYS A 115 -12.43 -12.53 -4.37
C LYS A 115 -12.31 -11.36 -3.39
N SER A 116 -11.31 -10.50 -3.56
CA SER A 116 -11.09 -9.36 -2.66
C SER A 116 -12.28 -8.39 -2.63
N VAL A 117 -12.89 -8.12 -3.79
CA VAL A 117 -14.08 -7.28 -3.92
C VAL A 117 -15.30 -7.99 -3.31
N SER A 118 -15.47 -9.29 -3.52
CA SER A 118 -16.54 -10.06 -2.89
C SER A 118 -16.47 -9.97 -1.36
N ASP A 119 -15.28 -10.12 -0.77
CA ASP A 119 -15.07 -9.98 0.67
C ASP A 119 -15.42 -8.56 1.17
N GLN A 120 -15.05 -7.52 0.41
CA GLN A 120 -15.44 -6.12 0.72
C GLN A 120 -16.96 -5.94 0.67
N LEU A 121 -17.63 -6.48 -0.36
CA LEU A 121 -19.08 -6.39 -0.51
C LEU A 121 -19.83 -7.14 0.59
N GLU A 122 -19.35 -8.32 1.01
CA GLU A 122 -19.90 -9.07 2.13
C GLU A 122 -19.78 -8.26 3.43
N PHE A 123 -18.59 -7.69 3.68
CA PHE A 123 -18.36 -6.83 4.81
C PHE A 123 -19.30 -5.61 4.84
N PHE A 124 -19.47 -4.93 3.71
CA PHE A 124 -20.40 -3.80 3.63
C PHE A 124 -21.85 -4.24 3.87
N LYS A 125 -22.33 -5.33 3.26
CA LYS A 125 -23.69 -5.85 3.48
C LYS A 125 -23.97 -6.20 4.94
N LYS A 126 -22.94 -6.57 5.70
CA LYS A 126 -23.03 -6.91 7.12
C LYS A 126 -23.10 -5.68 8.03
N HIS A 127 -22.57 -4.54 7.58
CA HIS A 127 -22.29 -3.38 8.44
C HIS A 127 -22.91 -2.05 7.99
N LEU A 128 -23.51 -1.99 6.79
CA LEU A 128 -24.25 -0.85 6.24
C LEU A 128 -25.66 -1.28 5.83
#